data_AF-A0A8J4H8P4-F1
#
_entry.id   AF-A0A8J4H8P4-F1
#
_cell.length_a   1.000
_cell.length_b   1.000
_cell.length_c   1.000
_cell.angle_alpha   90.00
_cell.angle_beta   90.00
_cell.angle_gamma   90.00
#
_symmetry.space_group_name_H-M   'P 1'
#
loop_
_entity.id
_entity.type
_entity.pdbx_description
1 polymer ?
#
loop_
_entity_poly.entity_id
_entity_poly.type
_entity_poly.pdbx_seq_one_letter_code
_entity_poly.pdbx_strand_id
1 'polypeptide(L)'
;MGESEETGKPEGGVPRYSRRLSDKILIAFHHACDQADYEVAEKLLHVLELMLSRRPTAAEGNRRRTIESLVAAHERLWMLRHPEHRPT
;
A
#
# COMPACT_ATOMS: atom_id res chain seq x y z
N MET A 1 17.12 -27.41 -46.36
CA MET A 1 17.78 -26.60 -45.32
C MET A 1 16.93 -25.36 -45.11
N GLY A 2 16.35 -25.02 -43.96
CA GLY A 2 16.54 -25.51 -42.60
C GLY A 2 17.35 -24.54 -41.74
N GLU A 3 16.91 -23.28 -41.59
CA GLU A 3 17.48 -22.30 -40.64
C GLU A 3 16.27 -21.48 -40.11
N SER A 4 15.63 -21.89 -39.01
CA SER A 4 15.98 -21.66 -37.60
C SER A 4 15.76 -20.21 -37.18
N GLU A 5 14.70 -20.03 -36.40
CA GLU A 5 14.30 -18.84 -35.64
C GLU A 5 15.46 -18.25 -34.82
N GLU A 6 15.60 -16.92 -34.80
CA GLU A 6 16.15 -16.25 -33.63
C GLU A 6 15.16 -15.17 -33.14
N THR A 7 14.52 -15.55 -32.04
CA THR A 7 13.55 -14.82 -31.26
C THR A 7 14.25 -13.75 -30.43
N GLY A 8 14.36 -12.54 -30.98
CA GLY A 8 14.74 -11.34 -30.21
C GLY A 8 13.53 -10.71 -29.53
N LYS A 9 12.90 -11.39 -28.56
CA LYS A 9 11.88 -10.77 -27.71
C LYS A 9 12.57 -9.73 -26.83
N PRO A 10 12.24 -8.43 -26.88
CA PRO A 10 12.72 -7.51 -25.87
C PRO A 10 12.12 -8.00 -24.56
N GLU A 11 12.98 -8.49 -23.66
CA GLU A 11 12.68 -8.65 -22.24
C GLU A 11 12.34 -7.26 -21.71
N GLY A 12 11.08 -6.86 -21.92
CA GLY A 12 10.48 -5.67 -21.35
C GLY A 12 10.60 -5.84 -19.85
N GLY A 13 11.66 -5.25 -19.31
CA GLY A 13 12.01 -5.36 -17.90
C GLY A 13 10.75 -5.17 -17.08
N VAL A 14 10.38 -6.23 -16.34
CA VAL A 14 9.31 -6.18 -15.35
C VAL A 14 9.47 -4.86 -14.63
N PRO A 15 8.48 -3.95 -14.66
CA PRO A 15 8.63 -2.63 -14.08
C PRO A 15 9.15 -2.87 -12.67
N ARG A 16 10.37 -2.37 -12.39
CA ARG A 16 10.92 -2.37 -11.05
C ARG A 16 10.01 -1.44 -10.26
N TYR A 17 8.89 -1.98 -9.78
CA TYR A 17 8.11 -1.47 -8.68
C TYR A 17 9.07 -1.57 -7.49
N SER A 18 10.04 -0.67 -7.45
CA SER A 18 10.64 -0.26 -6.19
C SER A 18 9.44 0.10 -5.35
N ARG A 19 9.06 -0.80 -4.42
CA ARG A 19 7.88 -0.65 -3.55
C ARG A 19 7.82 0.81 -3.14
N ARG A 20 6.75 1.50 -3.53
CA ARG A 20 6.62 2.94 -3.32
C ARG A 20 6.81 3.20 -1.84
N LEU A 21 7.25 4.40 -1.47
CA LEU A 21 7.36 4.73 -0.05
C LEU A 21 6.01 4.50 0.66
N SER A 22 4.87 4.77 0.01
CA SER A 22 3.53 4.42 0.52
C SER A 22 3.38 2.94 0.87
N ASP A 23 3.85 2.05 0.01
CA ASP A 23 3.75 0.59 0.21
C ASP A 23 4.62 0.16 1.39
N LYS A 24 5.81 0.76 1.54
CA LYS A 24 6.69 0.51 2.69
C LYS A 24 6.07 0.99 4.00
N ILE A 25 5.45 2.17 4.00
CA ILE A 25 4.74 2.70 5.17
C ILE A 25 3.55 1.81 5.54
N LEU A 26 2.79 1.31 4.56
CA LEU A 26 1.66 0.42 4.81
C LEU A 26 2.11 -0.92 5.41
N ILE A 27 3.21 -1.49 4.91
CA ILE A 27 3.82 -2.70 5.51
C ILE A 27 4.26 -2.43 6.95
N ALA A 28 4.94 -1.32 7.21
CA ALA A 28 5.39 -0.96 8.55
C ALA A 28 4.19 -0.73 9.50
N PHE A 29 3.11 -0.13 9.01
CA PHE A 29 1.87 0.05 9.75
C PHE A 29 1.28 -1.29 10.18
N HIS A 30 1.17 -2.26 9.27
CA HIS A 30 0.69 -3.60 9.61
C HIS A 30 1.59 -4.29 10.63
N HIS A 31 2.90 -4.19 10.46
CA HIS A 31 3.86 -4.73 11.41
C HIS A 31 3.72 -4.10 12.82
N ALA A 32 3.53 -2.78 12.91
CA ALA A 32 3.28 -2.10 14.17
C ALA A 32 1.95 -2.55 14.81
N CYS A 33 0.89 -2.75 14.01
CA CYS A 33 -0.37 -3.32 14.48
C CYS A 33 -0.18 -4.73 15.07
N ASP A 34 0.58 -5.58 14.40
CA ASP A 34 0.81 -6.97 14.83
C ASP A 34 1.66 -7.04 16.12
N GLN A 35 2.46 -6.00 16.39
CA GLN A 35 3.21 -5.82 17.63
C GLN A 35 2.44 -5.10 18.75
N ALA A 36 1.17 -4.73 18.50
CA ALA A 36 0.36 -3.88 19.38
C ALA A 36 0.99 -2.50 19.69
N ASP A 37 1.92 -2.02 18.87
CA ASP A 37 2.50 -0.67 18.97
C ASP A 37 1.60 0.33 18.23
N TYR A 38 0.49 0.67 18.88
CA TYR A 38 -0.55 1.49 18.26
C TYR A 38 -0.17 2.96 18.10
N GLU A 39 0.76 3.48 18.89
CA GLU A 39 1.25 4.85 18.75
C GLU A 39 2.09 4.97 17.47
N VAL A 40 2.99 4.00 17.22
CA VAL A 40 3.77 3.96 15.98
C VAL A 40 2.86 3.73 14.78
N ALA A 41 1.87 2.83 14.88
CA ALA A 41 0.90 2.60 13.81
C ALA A 41 0.14 3.88 13.42
N GLU A 42 -0.33 4.66 14.40
CA GLU A 42 -1.02 5.93 14.16
C GLU A 42 -0.13 6.96 13.46
N LYS A 43 1.12 7.10 13.90
CA LYS A 43 2.09 8.01 13.26
C LYS A 43 2.38 7.62 11.80
N LEU A 44 2.53 6.32 11.52
CA LEU A 44 2.75 5.81 10.16
C LEU A 44 1.54 6.08 9.26
N LEU A 45 0.32 5.91 9.80
CA LEU A 45 -0.92 6.16 9.08
C LEU A 45 -1.08 7.65 8.72
N HIS A 46 -0.74 8.55 9.65
CA HIS A 46 -0.74 10.00 9.38
C HIS A 46 0.28 10.40 8.31
N VAL A 47 1.48 9.80 8.32
CA VAL A 47 2.48 10.02 7.26
C VAL A 47 1.94 9.56 5.90
N LEU A 48 1.28 8.40 5.85
CA LEU A 48 0.66 7.91 4.63
C LEU A 48 -0.41 8.88 4.11
N GLU A 49 -1.33 9.31 4.96
CA GLU A 49 -2.35 10.30 4.64
C GLU A 49 -1.75 11.61 4.09
N LEU A 50 -0.70 12.12 4.72
CA LEU A 50 0.02 13.32 4.28
C LEU A 50 0.61 13.15 2.87
N MET A 51 1.23 12.01 2.60
CA MET A 51 1.82 11.71 1.29
C MET A 51 0.76 11.63 0.19
N LEU A 52 -0.41 11.08 0.51
CA LEU A 52 -1.53 10.93 -0.41
C LEU A 52 -2.23 12.26 -0.69
N SER A 53 -2.39 13.10 0.33
CA SER A 53 -3.03 14.42 0.24
C SER A 53 -2.21 15.43 -0.58
N ARG A 54 -0.88 15.27 -0.61
CA ARG A 54 0.04 16.17 -1.34
C ARG A 54 0.18 15.85 -2.83
N ARG A 55 -0.25 14.67 -3.30
CA ARG A 55 -0.11 14.27 -4.70
C ARG A 55 -1.44 14.41 -5.44
N PRO A 56 -1.53 15.29 -6.46
CA PRO A 56 -2.59 15.22 -7.45
C PRO A 56 -2.41 13.92 -8.25
N THR A 57 -3.09 12.85 -7.88
CA THR A 57 -3.04 11.60 -8.65
C THR A 57 -3.85 11.77 -9.93
N ALA A 58 -3.18 11.93 -11.06
CA ALA A 58 -3.76 12.22 -12.38
C ALA A 58 -4.72 11.14 -12.95
N ALA A 59 -4.88 10.01 -12.27
CA ALA A 59 -5.78 8.93 -12.68
C ALA A 59 -6.79 8.62 -11.57
N GLU A 60 -8.06 8.96 -11.81
CA GLU A 60 -9.18 8.83 -10.88
C GLU A 60 -9.32 7.39 -10.32
N GLY A 61 -9.10 6.38 -11.16
CA GLY A 61 -9.14 4.97 -10.74
C GLY A 61 -8.02 4.58 -9.76
N ASN A 62 -6.86 5.23 -9.83
CA ASN A 62 -5.80 5.04 -8.83
C ASN A 62 -6.12 5.76 -7.52
N ARG A 63 -6.78 6.92 -7.60
CA ARG A 63 -7.20 7.70 -6.43
C ARG A 63 -8.20 6.91 -5.58
N ARG A 64 -9.25 6.35 -6.18
CA ARG A 64 -10.26 5.57 -5.47
C ARG A 64 -9.66 4.40 -4.69
N ARG A 65 -8.85 3.55 -5.34
CA ARG A 65 -8.17 2.42 -4.67
C ARG A 65 -7.25 2.87 -3.53
N THR A 66 -6.61 4.02 -3.70
CA THR A 66 -5.72 4.59 -2.68
C THR A 66 -6.51 5.06 -1.46
N ILE A 67 -7.66 5.69 -1.66
CA ILE A 67 -8.59 6.08 -0.59
C ILE A 67 -9.13 4.84 0.12
N GLU A 68 -9.61 3.84 -0.63
CA GLU A 68 -10.12 2.57 -0.06
C GLU A 68 -9.05 1.89 0.81
N SER A 69 -7.78 1.88 0.36
CA SER A 69 -6.67 1.33 1.13
C SER A 69 -6.40 2.11 2.41
N LEU A 70 -6.51 3.44 2.37
CA LEU A 70 -6.33 4.29 3.55
C LEU A 70 -7.47 4.10 4.57
N VAL A 71 -8.71 4.03 4.09
CA VAL A 71 -9.91 3.76 4.92
C VAL A 71 -9.77 2.42 5.63
N ALA A 72 -9.45 1.35 4.90
CA ALA A 72 -9.27 0.02 5.49
C ALA A 72 -8.17 -0.02 6.57
N ALA A 73 -7.10 0.77 6.40
CA ALA A 73 -6.05 0.89 7.41
C ALA A 73 -6.52 1.64 8.66
N HIS A 74 -7.30 2.73 8.52
CA HIS A 74 -7.94 3.41 9.65
C HIS A 74 -8.89 2.48 10.42
N GLU A 75 -9.75 1.76 9.71
CA GLU A 75 -10.69 0.80 10.32
C GLU A 75 -9.96 -0.28 11.11
N ARG A 76 -8.87 -0.82 10.54
CA ARG A 76 -8.03 -1.80 11.25
C ARG A 76 -7.49 -1.25 12.56
N LEU A 77 -6.88 -0.06 12.55
CA LEU A 77 -6.34 0.54 13.76
C LEU A 77 -7.44 0.82 14.79
N TRP A 78 -8.60 1.30 14.33
CA TRP A 78 -9.75 1.54 15.19
C TRP A 78 -10.20 0.27 15.90
N MET A 79 -10.40 -0.84 15.16
CA MET A 79 -10.80 -2.13 15.71
C MET A 79 -9.78 -2.70 16.71
N LEU A 80 -8.48 -2.46 16.49
CA LEU A 80 -7.43 -2.91 17.42
C LEU A 80 -7.40 -2.10 18.72
N ARG A 81 -7.74 -0.81 18.67
CA ARG A 81 -7.83 0.05 19.86
C ARG A 81 -9.15 -0.11 20.63
N HIS A 82 -10.21 -0.59 19.98
CA HIS A 82 -11.56 -0.72 20.54
C HIS A 82 -12.10 -2.15 20.38
N PRO A 83 -11.49 -3.14 21.06
CA PRO A 83 -11.88 -4.54 20.92
C PRO A 83 -13.34 -4.79 21.35
N GLU A 84 -13.91 -3.97 22.25
CA GLU A 84 -15.32 -4.07 22.66
C GLU A 84 -16.33 -3.76 21.54
N HIS A 85 -15.91 -3.14 20.44
CA HIS A 85 -16.78 -2.78 19.32
C HIS A 85 -16.69 -3.77 18.14
N ARG A 86 -16.01 -4.91 18.30
CA ARG A 86 -15.98 -5.95 17.25
C ARG A 86 -17.37 -6.59 17.15
N PRO A 87 -18.05 -6.54 16.00
CA PRO A 87 -19.31 -7.25 15.82
C PRO A 87 -19.07 -8.76 15.99
N THR A 88 -19.86 -9.39 16.87
CA THR A 88 -19.86 -10.83 17.15
C THR A 88 -20.45 -11.63 16.01
#